data_AF-A0A9D6X2S0-F1
#
_entry.id   AF-A0A9D6X2S0-F1
#
_cell.length_a   1.000
_cell.length_b   1.000
_cell.length_c   1.000
_cell.angle_alpha   90.00
_cell.angle_beta   90.00
_cell.angle_gamma   90.00
#
_symmetry.space_group_name_H-M   'P 1'
#
loop_
_entity.id
_entity.type
_entity.pdbx_description
1 polymer ?
#
loop_
_entity_poly.entity_id
_entity_poly.type
_entity_poly.pdbx_seq_one_letter_code
_entity_poly.pdbx_strand_id
1 'polypeptide(L)'
;MPFQSTQPASGVGTPRSAEFMAGRASEETLDSVAGATRLSSLSPSLMADLQRFGSETGSGALDMLAMLAASVRHGRSLRATVLVDQHQVPLTLFPTARVAHSPLPMISLLSGRVQDWRLLQVAPAQMKAPGAAELQSLVHNYTPLPLLLWAVAQRGSRDSLLPEIAGTAAYRVTPSADLRLLDLTGTVLAAVERLRRSTTNLRDIAAWPGFDRVRAQRLLNGLYLQAALLVSRTHPAATNDGWAHAHH
;
A
#
# COMPACT_ATOMS: atom_id res chain seq x y z
N MET A 1 56.58 40.89 -27.61
CA MET A 1 55.33 41.62 -27.32
C MET A 1 54.15 40.68 -27.59
N PRO A 2 53.12 40.70 -26.74
CA PRO A 2 52.35 39.53 -26.30
C PRO A 2 50.97 39.44 -26.95
N PHE A 3 50.36 38.25 -26.97
CA PHE A 3 48.92 38.07 -26.79
C PHE A 3 48.63 36.76 -26.04
N GLN A 4 47.88 36.89 -24.95
CA GLN A 4 47.31 35.85 -24.10
C GLN A 4 45.80 35.70 -24.41
N SER A 5 45.21 34.59 -23.96
CA SER A 5 43.77 34.31 -23.79
C SER A 5 43.08 33.64 -25.01
N THR A 6 42.45 32.47 -24.88
CA THR A 6 41.37 32.13 -23.93
C THR A 6 41.39 30.64 -23.52
N GLN A 7 41.22 30.38 -22.23
CA GLN A 7 40.92 29.07 -21.63
C GLN A 7 39.40 28.77 -21.77
N PRO A 8 38.89 27.52 -21.60
CA PRO A 8 38.95 26.83 -20.31
C PRO A 8 39.25 25.33 -20.35
N ALA A 9 39.61 24.85 -19.16
CA ALA A 9 39.89 23.48 -18.79
C ALA A 9 38.78 22.50 -19.20
N SER A 10 39.15 21.48 -19.99
CA SER A 10 38.30 20.31 -20.22
C SER A 10 38.54 19.29 -19.10
N GLY A 11 37.71 19.41 -18.06
CA GLY A 11 37.12 18.32 -17.29
C GLY A 11 37.96 17.08 -16.97
N VAL A 12 38.50 17.07 -15.76
CA VAL A 12 38.66 15.87 -14.95
C VAL A 12 37.31 15.14 -14.83
N GLY A 13 37.32 13.81 -14.99
CA GLY A 13 36.44 12.94 -14.22
C GLY A 13 35.18 12.44 -14.92
N THR A 14 35.32 11.51 -15.85
CA THR A 14 34.44 10.34 -15.87
C THR A 14 35.33 9.15 -15.48
N PRO A 15 35.06 8.53 -14.32
CA PRO A 15 34.01 7.50 -14.26
C PRO A 15 33.32 7.41 -12.89
N ARG A 16 32.03 7.74 -12.71
CA ARG A 16 31.34 7.55 -11.41
C ARG A 16 29.83 7.27 -11.43
N SER A 17 29.25 6.79 -12.52
CA SER A 17 27.85 6.33 -12.54
C SER A 17 27.70 4.81 -12.63
N ALA A 18 28.64 4.11 -13.28
CA ALA A 18 28.59 2.66 -13.39
C ALA A 18 29.16 1.91 -12.16
N GLU A 19 30.15 2.49 -11.47
CA GLU A 19 30.79 1.84 -10.31
C GLU A 19 30.00 1.97 -9.00
N PHE A 20 29.05 2.91 -8.90
CA PHE A 20 28.24 3.04 -7.68
C PHE A 20 27.21 1.91 -7.52
N MET A 21 26.92 1.18 -8.60
CA MET A 21 25.99 0.02 -8.60
C MET A 21 26.70 -1.33 -8.43
N ALA A 22 28.03 -1.39 -8.53
CA ALA A 22 28.79 -2.65 -8.48
C ALA A 22 29.36 -3.01 -7.08
N GLY A 23 29.34 -2.08 -6.12
CA GLY A 23 30.13 -2.19 -4.88
C GLY A 23 29.46 -2.76 -3.62
N ARG A 24 28.26 -3.34 -3.67
CA ARG A 24 27.64 -3.97 -2.46
C ARG A 24 27.01 -5.34 -2.71
N ALA A 25 27.35 -6.01 -3.81
CA ALA A 25 27.08 -7.44 -3.96
C ALA A 25 28.19 -8.23 -3.24
N SER A 26 28.22 -8.11 -1.91
CA SER A 26 28.95 -9.07 -1.08
C SER A 26 28.02 -10.25 -0.87
N GLU A 27 28.47 -11.42 -1.32
CA GLU A 27 27.85 -12.73 -1.14
C GLU A 27 27.44 -12.94 0.33
N GLU A 28 26.14 -12.79 0.62
CA GLU A 28 25.51 -13.39 1.79
C GLU A 28 24.45 -14.35 1.29
N THR A 29 24.85 -15.61 1.32
CA THR A 29 24.10 -16.87 1.31
C THR A 29 22.57 -16.73 1.22
N LEU A 30 22.07 -17.17 0.07
CA LEU A 30 20.68 -17.30 -0.29
C LEU A 30 19.91 -18.24 0.68
N ASP A 31 18.63 -17.90 0.87
CA ASP A 31 17.50 -18.82 1.11
C ASP A 31 16.86 -19.05 2.50
N SER A 32 17.21 -18.36 3.59
CA SER A 32 16.33 -18.48 4.79
C SER A 32 16.25 -17.30 5.77
N VAL A 33 17.04 -16.25 5.59
CA VAL A 33 17.21 -15.21 6.64
C VAL A 33 16.80 -13.80 6.16
N ALA A 34 16.59 -13.60 4.85
CA ALA A 34 16.32 -12.28 4.26
C ALA A 34 14.99 -11.61 4.70
N GLY A 35 13.98 -12.39 5.11
CA GLY A 35 12.72 -11.85 5.64
C GLY A 35 12.78 -11.44 7.11
N ALA A 36 13.60 -12.11 7.92
CA ALA A 36 13.66 -11.90 9.37
C ALA A 36 14.61 -10.75 9.79
N THR A 37 15.65 -10.50 9.00
CA THR A 37 16.84 -9.75 9.49
C THR A 37 16.61 -8.25 9.76
N ARG A 38 15.50 -7.64 9.31
CA ARG A 38 15.23 -6.21 9.61
C ARG A 38 13.88 -5.87 10.22
N LEU A 39 13.05 -6.87 10.47
CA LEU A 39 11.83 -6.63 11.23
C LEU A 39 12.17 -6.23 12.69
N SER A 40 13.29 -6.70 13.25
CA SER A 40 13.76 -6.40 14.62
C SER A 40 14.07 -4.93 14.87
N SER A 41 14.22 -4.13 13.80
CA SER A 41 14.40 -2.67 13.89
C SER A 41 13.07 -1.89 13.97
N LEU A 42 11.94 -2.57 13.82
CA LEU A 42 10.61 -2.02 13.98
C LEU A 42 10.18 -2.06 15.45
N SER A 43 9.23 -1.22 15.83
CA SER A 43 8.65 -1.32 17.18
C SER A 43 7.99 -2.69 17.37
N PRO A 44 8.01 -3.29 18.58
CA PRO A 44 7.41 -4.59 18.84
C PRO A 44 5.93 -4.70 18.42
N SER A 45 5.17 -3.61 18.57
CA SER A 45 3.77 -3.52 18.13
C SER A 45 3.59 -3.60 16.61
N LEU A 46 4.50 -2.98 15.84
CA LEU A 46 4.46 -3.00 14.38
C LEU A 46 4.94 -4.35 13.84
N MET A 47 5.97 -4.92 14.47
CA MET A 47 6.42 -6.29 14.21
C MET A 47 5.27 -7.29 14.38
N ALA A 48 4.59 -7.26 15.53
CA ALA A 48 3.50 -8.17 15.83
C ALA A 48 2.37 -8.07 14.79
N ASP A 49 2.09 -6.86 14.30
CA ASP A 49 1.11 -6.63 13.25
C ASP A 49 1.53 -7.28 11.92
N LEU A 50 2.76 -7.03 11.46
CA LEU A 50 3.30 -7.62 10.23
C LEU A 50 3.35 -9.15 10.30
N GLN A 51 3.71 -9.70 11.46
CA GLN A 51 3.73 -11.15 11.69
C GLN A 51 2.33 -11.76 11.69
N ARG A 52 1.35 -11.08 12.31
CA ARG A 52 -0.05 -11.50 12.30
C ARG A 52 -0.61 -11.59 10.87
N PHE A 53 -0.18 -10.69 9.99
CA PHE A 53 -0.61 -10.72 8.60
C PHE A 53 0.08 -11.80 7.76
N GLY A 54 1.37 -12.04 8.00
CA GLY A 54 2.15 -13.02 7.24
C GLY A 54 1.79 -14.49 7.56
N SER A 55 1.28 -14.77 8.75
CA SER A 55 0.87 -16.12 9.15
C SER A 55 -0.39 -16.62 8.44
N GLU A 56 -1.32 -15.73 8.06
CA GLU A 56 -2.54 -16.09 7.33
C GLU A 56 -2.28 -16.51 5.88
N THR A 57 -1.21 -16.00 5.26
CA THR A 57 -0.86 -16.29 3.86
C THR A 57 -0.12 -17.63 3.71
N GLY A 58 0.19 -18.33 4.81
CA GLY A 58 0.83 -19.65 4.84
C GLY A 58 2.27 -19.73 4.32
N SER A 59 2.76 -18.68 3.65
CA SER A 59 4.05 -18.66 2.95
C SER A 59 5.18 -18.05 3.78
N GLY A 60 4.91 -17.48 4.97
CA GLY A 60 5.88 -16.65 5.70
C GLY A 60 6.32 -15.40 4.92
N ALA A 61 5.68 -15.13 3.78
CA ALA A 61 5.96 -14.00 2.92
C ALA A 61 5.34 -12.73 3.50
N LEU A 62 6.05 -11.61 3.35
CA LEU A 62 5.55 -10.31 3.74
C LEU A 62 4.39 -9.92 2.80
N ASP A 63 3.27 -9.52 3.40
CA ASP A 63 2.09 -9.05 2.66
C ASP A 63 2.15 -7.52 2.51
N MET A 64 2.08 -7.05 1.25
CA MET A 64 2.15 -5.63 0.92
C MET A 64 0.96 -4.84 1.47
N LEU A 65 -0.26 -5.37 1.37
CA LEU A 65 -1.47 -4.69 1.83
C LEU A 65 -1.48 -4.56 3.35
N ALA A 66 -1.11 -5.64 4.02
CA ALA A 66 -0.88 -5.72 5.44
C ALA A 66 0.17 -4.71 5.94
N MET A 67 1.32 -4.62 5.27
CA MET A 67 2.35 -3.65 5.62
C MET A 67 1.87 -2.21 5.47
N LEU A 68 1.12 -1.91 4.39
CA LEU A 68 0.50 -0.61 4.20
C LEU A 68 -0.50 -0.29 5.31
N ALA A 69 -1.36 -1.24 5.68
CA ALA A 69 -2.32 -1.11 6.78
C ALA A 69 -1.60 -0.79 8.09
N ALA A 70 -0.54 -1.54 8.41
CA ALA A 70 0.26 -1.35 9.61
C ALA A 70 0.90 0.06 9.64
N SER A 71 1.49 0.51 8.53
CA SER A 71 2.10 1.84 8.41
C SER A 71 1.10 2.95 8.70
N VAL A 72 -0.08 2.90 8.07
CA VAL A 72 -1.14 3.91 8.23
C VAL A 72 -1.68 3.90 9.66
N ARG A 73 -2.01 2.72 10.19
CA ARG A 73 -2.60 2.56 11.53
C ARG A 73 -1.67 3.03 12.64
N HIS A 74 -0.38 2.80 12.50
CA HIS A 74 0.62 3.23 13.48
C HIS A 74 1.19 4.63 13.21
N GLY A 75 0.83 5.28 12.09
CA GLY A 75 1.41 6.56 11.68
C GLY A 75 2.93 6.51 11.52
N ARG A 76 3.50 5.34 11.19
CA ARG A 76 4.96 5.14 11.10
C ARG A 76 5.42 5.16 9.66
N SER A 77 6.43 5.98 9.39
CA SER A 77 7.09 6.03 8.10
C SER A 77 7.95 4.78 7.90
N LEU A 78 7.68 4.04 6.83
CA LEU A 78 8.36 2.78 6.51
C LEU A 78 8.98 2.84 5.13
N ARG A 79 10.06 2.10 4.94
CA ARG A 79 10.64 1.78 3.64
C ARG A 79 10.39 0.31 3.33
N ALA A 80 9.76 0.06 2.20
CA ALA A 80 9.52 -1.26 1.64
C ALA A 80 10.42 -1.47 0.42
N THR A 81 11.11 -2.61 0.37
CA THR A 81 11.74 -3.08 -0.87
C THR A 81 10.76 -3.99 -1.58
N VAL A 82 10.29 -3.58 -2.75
CA VAL A 82 9.27 -4.30 -3.52
C VAL A 82 9.89 -4.81 -4.82
N LEU A 83 9.73 -6.08 -5.12
CA LEU A 83 10.03 -6.63 -6.44
C LEU A 83 8.87 -6.30 -7.38
N VAL A 84 9.15 -5.50 -8.41
CA VAL A 84 8.24 -5.18 -9.50
C VAL A 84 8.87 -5.70 -10.79
N ASP A 85 8.20 -6.67 -11.43
CA ASP A 85 8.77 -7.46 -12.52
C ASP A 85 10.11 -8.09 -12.11
N GLN A 86 11.23 -7.58 -12.65
CA GLN A 86 12.58 -8.04 -12.32
C GLN A 86 13.41 -7.01 -11.53
N HIS A 87 12.79 -5.90 -11.09
CA HIS A 87 13.48 -4.79 -10.45
C HIS A 87 13.09 -4.67 -8.98
N GLN A 88 14.08 -4.47 -8.12
CA GLN A 88 13.85 -4.12 -6.72
C GLN A 88 13.67 -2.61 -6.60
N VAL A 89 12.45 -2.19 -6.26
CA VAL A 89 12.06 -0.79 -6.14
C VAL A 89 11.86 -0.44 -4.68
N PRO A 90 12.61 0.53 -4.12
CA PRO A 90 12.37 1.01 -2.77
C PRO A 90 11.18 1.99 -2.77
N LEU A 91 10.12 1.65 -2.05
CA LEU A 91 8.99 2.53 -1.77
C LEU A 91 9.09 3.05 -0.33
N THR A 92 8.98 4.36 -0.14
CA THR A 92 8.95 4.95 1.21
C THR A 92 7.59 5.56 1.50
N LEU A 93 6.96 5.15 2.58
CA LEU A 93 5.64 5.58 3.01
C LEU A 93 5.77 6.67 4.08
N PHE A 94 5.01 7.75 3.94
CA PHE A 94 4.91 8.81 4.94
C PHE A 94 3.43 9.02 5.30
N PRO A 95 2.88 8.20 6.23
CA PRO A 95 1.44 8.20 6.52
C PRO A 95 0.92 9.55 7.01
N THR A 96 1.65 10.24 7.89
CA THR A 96 1.25 11.57 8.40
C THR A 96 1.26 12.65 7.33
N ALA A 97 2.25 12.62 6.42
CA ALA A 97 2.32 13.53 5.28
C ALA A 97 1.41 13.11 4.11
N ARG A 98 0.75 11.94 4.22
CA ARG A 98 -0.12 11.35 3.20
C ARG A 98 0.52 11.21 1.81
N VAL A 99 1.80 10.91 1.77
CA VAL A 99 2.55 10.68 0.52
C VAL A 99 3.37 9.41 0.58
N ALA A 100 3.61 8.83 -0.58
CA ALA A 100 4.58 7.77 -0.81
C ALA A 100 5.63 8.25 -1.80
N HIS A 101 6.87 7.87 -1.59
CA HIS A 101 8.00 8.14 -2.47
C HIS A 101 8.42 6.88 -3.21
N SER A 102 8.79 7.03 -4.47
CA SER A 102 9.48 6.02 -5.27
C SER A 102 10.55 6.70 -6.13
N PRO A 103 11.74 6.09 -6.31
CA PRO A 103 12.73 6.61 -7.26
C PRO A 103 12.29 6.45 -8.72
N LEU A 104 11.29 5.61 -8.97
CA LEU A 104 10.66 5.45 -10.28
C LEU A 104 9.28 6.13 -10.28
N PRO A 105 8.82 6.70 -11.42
CA PRO A 105 7.51 7.31 -11.50
C PRO A 105 6.40 6.34 -11.08
N MET A 106 5.67 6.68 -10.02
CA MET A 106 4.66 5.79 -9.44
C MET A 106 3.53 5.48 -10.44
N ILE A 107 3.21 6.43 -11.33
CA ILE A 107 2.22 6.22 -12.39
C ILE A 107 2.61 5.03 -13.29
N SER A 108 3.90 4.89 -13.61
CA SER A 108 4.41 3.78 -14.42
C SER A 108 4.32 2.46 -13.66
N LEU A 109 4.73 2.46 -12.38
CA LEU A 109 4.63 1.29 -11.51
C LEU A 109 3.17 0.81 -11.36
N LEU A 110 2.26 1.75 -11.06
CA LEU A 110 0.84 1.44 -10.87
C LEU A 110 0.13 1.11 -12.18
N SER A 111 0.63 1.52 -13.34
CA SER A 111 0.06 1.08 -14.63
C SER A 111 0.34 -0.39 -14.93
N GLY A 112 1.35 -0.99 -14.28
CA GLY A 112 1.70 -2.40 -14.40
C GLY A 112 0.82 -3.35 -13.58
N ARG A 113 1.30 -4.61 -13.44
CA ARG A 113 0.62 -5.68 -12.71
C ARG A 113 0.91 -5.62 -11.22
N VAL A 114 0.12 -4.83 -10.49
CA VAL A 114 0.25 -4.67 -9.03
C VAL A 114 0.07 -6.01 -8.28
N GLN A 115 -0.67 -6.96 -8.85
CA GLN A 115 -0.86 -8.30 -8.29
C GLN A 115 0.44 -9.12 -8.22
N ASP A 116 1.41 -8.81 -9.09
CA ASP A 116 2.67 -9.55 -9.20
C ASP A 116 3.76 -8.94 -8.29
N TRP A 117 3.44 -7.83 -7.58
CA TRP A 117 4.36 -7.19 -6.67
C TRP A 117 4.65 -8.10 -5.46
N ARG A 118 5.93 -8.28 -5.16
CA ARG A 118 6.36 -9.03 -3.98
C ARG A 118 7.10 -8.14 -3.00
N LEU A 119 6.61 -8.08 -1.77
CA LEU A 119 7.31 -7.37 -0.70
C LEU A 119 8.49 -8.23 -0.23
N LEU A 120 9.70 -7.76 -0.46
CA LEU A 120 10.93 -8.46 -0.07
C LEU A 120 11.36 -8.09 1.33
N GLN A 121 11.19 -6.82 1.71
CA GLN A 121 11.71 -6.30 2.97
C GLN A 121 10.94 -5.08 3.47
N VAL A 122 10.84 -4.94 4.80
CA VAL A 122 10.35 -3.73 5.48
C VAL A 122 11.40 -3.23 6.47
N ALA A 123 11.58 -1.91 6.55
CA ALA A 123 12.44 -1.24 7.52
C ALA A 123 11.87 0.14 7.88
N PRO A 124 12.30 0.79 8.98
CA PRO A 124 12.02 2.20 9.22
C PRO A 124 12.48 3.08 8.04
N ALA A 125 11.69 4.10 7.72
CA ALA A 125 12.11 5.09 6.74
C ALA A 125 13.38 5.83 7.24
N GLN A 126 14.41 5.84 6.40
CA GLN A 126 15.66 6.59 6.66
C GLN A 126 15.56 8.03 6.13
N MET A 127 14.60 8.28 5.22
CA MET A 127 14.32 9.59 4.68
C MET A 127 13.37 10.34 5.61
N LYS A 128 13.54 11.67 5.72
CA LYS A 128 12.56 12.54 6.36
C LYS A 128 11.34 12.69 5.45
N ALA A 129 10.15 12.83 6.05
CA ALA A 129 8.95 13.17 5.30
C ALA A 129 9.14 14.53 4.61
N PRO A 130 8.70 14.67 3.34
CA PRO A 130 8.91 15.90 2.60
C PRO A 130 8.10 17.05 3.20
N GLY A 131 8.66 18.25 3.15
CA GLY A 131 7.91 19.49 3.44
C GLY A 131 6.99 19.89 2.29
N ALA A 132 6.09 20.86 2.52
CA ALA A 132 5.18 21.36 1.48
C ALA A 132 5.92 21.95 0.27
N ALA A 133 7.03 22.68 0.51
CA ALA A 133 7.86 23.23 -0.55
C ALA A 133 8.59 22.15 -1.37
N GLU A 134 9.04 21.08 -0.72
CA GLU A 134 9.71 19.95 -1.38
C GLU A 134 8.74 19.14 -2.23
N LEU A 135 7.49 18.97 -1.79
CA LEU A 135 6.46 18.32 -2.59
C LEU A 135 6.16 19.07 -3.89
N GLN A 136 6.26 20.40 -3.89
CA GLN A 136 6.07 21.20 -5.10
C GLN A 136 7.22 21.04 -6.10
N SER A 137 8.44 20.74 -5.64
CA SER A 137 9.62 20.59 -6.50
C SER A 137 9.92 19.16 -6.93
N LEU A 138 9.50 18.16 -6.14
CA LEU A 138 9.78 16.73 -6.38
C LEU A 138 8.54 15.91 -6.78
N VAL A 139 7.54 16.56 -7.39
CA VAL A 139 6.20 16.00 -7.68
C VAL A 139 6.27 14.62 -8.35
N HIS A 140 7.23 14.38 -9.25
CA HIS A 140 7.28 13.15 -10.05
C HIS A 140 7.63 11.88 -9.24
N ASN A 141 8.33 12.03 -8.12
CA ASN A 141 8.76 10.91 -7.28
C ASN A 141 7.85 10.68 -6.08
N TYR A 142 6.96 11.63 -5.78
CA TYR A 142 5.97 11.52 -4.73
C TYR A 142 4.59 11.24 -5.31
N THR A 143 3.80 10.45 -4.60
CA THR A 143 2.42 10.17 -4.97
C THR A 143 1.55 10.27 -3.74
N PRO A 144 0.34 10.84 -3.85
CA PRO A 144 -0.63 10.79 -2.77
C PRO A 144 -0.80 9.35 -2.28
N LEU A 145 -0.51 9.12 -0.99
CA LEU A 145 -0.60 7.81 -0.36
C LEU A 145 -1.96 7.11 -0.60
N PRO A 146 -3.11 7.81 -0.55
CA PRO A 146 -4.41 7.22 -0.89
C PRO A 146 -4.45 6.45 -2.22
N LEU A 147 -3.77 6.93 -3.25
CA LEU A 147 -3.76 6.31 -4.57
C LEU A 147 -3.01 4.99 -4.55
N LEU A 148 -1.86 4.95 -3.86
CA LEU A 148 -1.10 3.71 -3.66
C LEU A 148 -1.90 2.70 -2.83
N LEU A 149 -2.47 3.13 -1.70
CA LEU A 149 -3.28 2.28 -0.83
C LEU A 149 -4.45 1.65 -1.59
N TRP A 150 -5.18 2.47 -2.35
CA TRP A 150 -6.30 2.03 -3.15
C TRP A 150 -5.87 1.08 -4.26
N ALA A 151 -4.80 1.41 -5.00
CA ALA A 151 -4.32 0.55 -6.07
C ALA A 151 -3.90 -0.83 -5.57
N VAL A 152 -3.19 -0.92 -4.43
CA VAL A 152 -2.77 -2.19 -3.83
C VAL A 152 -3.98 -2.96 -3.26
N ALA A 153 -4.95 -2.29 -2.65
CA ALA A 153 -6.17 -2.96 -2.19
C ALA A 153 -7.00 -3.55 -3.33
N GLN A 154 -7.12 -2.82 -4.45
CA GLN A 154 -7.96 -3.23 -5.58
C GLN A 154 -7.29 -4.23 -6.52
N ARG A 155 -5.96 -4.13 -6.70
CA ARG A 155 -5.22 -4.91 -7.71
C ARG A 155 -4.05 -5.72 -7.15
N GLY A 156 -3.76 -5.64 -5.85
CA GLY A 156 -2.70 -6.41 -5.22
C GLY A 156 -2.99 -7.91 -5.17
N SER A 157 -2.03 -8.66 -4.64
CA SER A 157 -2.09 -10.12 -4.53
C SER A 157 -3.09 -10.63 -3.50
N ARG A 158 -3.30 -9.89 -2.39
CA ARG A 158 -4.24 -10.30 -1.33
C ARG A 158 -5.69 -10.26 -1.85
N ASP A 159 -6.39 -11.37 -1.68
CA ASP A 159 -7.81 -11.53 -2.01
C ASP A 159 -8.71 -11.54 -0.75
N SER A 160 -8.13 -11.79 0.43
CA SER A 160 -8.83 -11.83 1.71
C SER A 160 -8.89 -10.47 2.42
N LEU A 161 -9.85 -10.34 3.35
CA LEU A 161 -9.93 -9.16 4.21
C LEU A 161 -8.70 -9.04 5.10
N LEU A 162 -8.34 -7.81 5.45
CA LEU A 162 -7.43 -7.55 6.56
C LEU A 162 -8.03 -8.13 7.87
N PRO A 163 -7.23 -8.79 8.73
CA PRO A 163 -7.70 -9.44 9.96
C PRO A 163 -8.57 -8.58 10.87
N GLU A 164 -8.36 -7.27 10.88
CA GLU A 164 -9.07 -6.32 11.72
C GLU A 164 -10.53 -6.16 11.31
N ILE A 165 -10.79 -6.28 10.02
CA ILE A 165 -12.12 -6.13 9.41
C ILE A 165 -12.72 -7.46 8.96
N ALA A 166 -11.95 -8.55 9.07
CA ALA A 166 -12.40 -9.91 8.83
C ALA A 166 -13.36 -10.42 9.93
N GLY A 167 -14.02 -11.52 9.61
CA GLY A 167 -15.00 -12.20 10.48
C GLY A 167 -16.44 -11.72 10.25
N THR A 168 -17.32 -12.12 11.15
CA THR A 168 -18.74 -11.76 11.14
C THR A 168 -18.92 -10.29 11.48
N ALA A 169 -19.16 -9.48 10.44
CA ALA A 169 -19.30 -8.04 10.55
C ALA A 169 -20.21 -7.48 9.44
N ALA A 170 -20.73 -6.28 9.69
CA ALA A 170 -21.38 -5.45 8.71
C ALA A 170 -20.61 -4.14 8.53
N TYR A 171 -20.71 -3.60 7.32
CA TYR A 171 -19.85 -2.54 6.81
C TYR A 171 -20.68 -1.37 6.31
N ARG A 172 -20.18 -0.16 6.53
CA ARG A 172 -20.78 1.08 6.03
C ARG A 172 -19.67 2.09 5.71
N VAL A 173 -19.89 2.98 4.74
CA VAL A 173 -18.98 4.12 4.52
C VAL A 173 -19.26 5.24 5.52
N THR A 174 -18.22 5.84 6.10
CA THR A 174 -18.36 6.97 7.02
C THR A 174 -18.94 8.19 6.29
N PRO A 175 -19.83 8.99 6.92
CA PRO A 175 -20.40 10.18 6.27
C PRO A 175 -19.32 11.19 5.85
N SER A 176 -18.27 11.33 6.66
CA SER A 176 -17.14 12.25 6.45
C SER A 176 -16.07 11.73 5.48
N ALA A 177 -16.25 10.55 4.86
CA ALA A 177 -15.26 9.99 3.94
C ALA A 177 -15.08 10.88 2.69
N ASP A 178 -13.89 11.45 2.53
CA ASP A 178 -13.45 12.10 1.29
C ASP A 178 -12.69 11.10 0.40
N LEU A 179 -13.37 10.67 -0.66
CA LEU A 179 -12.85 9.69 -1.64
C LEU A 179 -12.63 10.30 -3.03
N ARG A 180 -12.71 11.64 -3.16
CA ARG A 180 -12.68 12.32 -4.47
C ARG A 180 -11.38 12.04 -5.24
N LEU A 181 -10.27 11.95 -4.53
CA LEU A 181 -8.95 11.67 -5.12
C LEU A 181 -8.88 10.30 -5.84
N LEU A 182 -9.78 9.36 -5.53
CA LEU A 182 -9.75 8.01 -6.09
C LEU A 182 -10.47 7.89 -7.43
N ASP A 183 -11.16 8.95 -7.89
CA ASP A 183 -11.92 8.97 -9.14
C ASP A 183 -12.79 7.71 -9.33
N LEU A 184 -13.57 7.38 -8.30
CA LEU A 184 -14.39 6.18 -8.28
C LEU A 184 -15.42 6.21 -9.41
N THR A 185 -15.51 5.13 -10.18
CA THR A 185 -16.43 5.00 -11.32
C THR A 185 -17.14 3.63 -11.34
N GLY A 186 -18.18 3.53 -12.17
CA GLY A 186 -18.87 2.26 -12.45
C GLY A 186 -19.42 1.55 -11.20
N THR A 187 -19.26 0.23 -11.15
CA THR A 187 -19.81 -0.61 -10.08
C THR A 187 -19.21 -0.29 -8.71
N VAL A 188 -17.96 0.17 -8.66
CA VAL A 188 -17.28 0.55 -7.41
C VAL A 188 -17.90 1.81 -6.82
N LEU A 189 -18.15 2.83 -7.64
CA LEU A 189 -18.85 4.04 -7.21
C LEU A 189 -20.26 3.69 -6.69
N ALA A 190 -21.02 2.89 -7.45
CA ALA A 190 -22.35 2.46 -7.05
C ALA A 190 -22.35 1.69 -5.72
N ALA A 191 -21.36 0.82 -5.50
CA ALA A 191 -21.19 0.10 -4.25
C ALA A 191 -20.88 1.03 -3.08
N VAL A 192 -19.98 2.01 -3.27
CA VAL A 192 -19.67 3.02 -2.24
C VAL A 192 -20.90 3.87 -1.90
N GLU A 193 -21.67 4.32 -2.89
CA GLU A 193 -22.90 5.09 -2.67
C GLU A 193 -24.00 4.27 -1.98
N ARG A 194 -24.04 2.95 -2.21
CA ARG A 194 -24.92 2.05 -1.45
C ARG A 194 -24.45 1.91 -0.01
N LEU A 195 -23.16 1.70 0.23
CA LEU A 195 -22.57 1.61 1.56
C LEU A 195 -22.62 2.93 2.36
N ARG A 196 -22.74 4.09 1.71
CA ARG A 196 -23.00 5.37 2.42
C ARG A 196 -24.38 5.38 3.07
N ARG A 197 -25.36 4.75 2.42
CA ARG A 197 -26.77 4.72 2.81
C ARG A 197 -27.15 3.56 3.71
N SER A 198 -26.46 2.42 3.58
CA SER A 198 -26.85 1.17 4.26
C SER A 198 -25.66 0.44 4.85
N THR A 199 -25.88 -0.16 6.03
CA THR A 199 -24.94 -1.09 6.67
C THR A 199 -25.19 -2.49 6.12
N THR A 200 -24.16 -3.15 5.57
CA THR A 200 -24.32 -4.41 4.82
C THR A 200 -23.19 -5.40 5.11
N ASN A 201 -23.47 -6.70 5.18
CA ASN A 201 -22.44 -7.73 5.38
C ASN A 201 -21.71 -8.09 4.09
N LEU A 202 -20.59 -8.82 4.21
CA LEU A 202 -19.77 -9.21 3.06
C LEU A 202 -20.53 -10.07 2.03
N ARG A 203 -21.38 -11.00 2.49
CA ARG A 203 -22.14 -11.92 1.62
C ARG A 203 -23.06 -11.14 0.69
N ASP A 204 -23.79 -10.17 1.22
CA ASP A 204 -24.72 -9.35 0.46
C ASP A 204 -23.97 -8.41 -0.50
N ILE A 205 -22.84 -7.83 -0.07
CA ILE A 205 -21.99 -7.00 -0.95
C ILE A 205 -21.47 -7.84 -2.14
N ALA A 206 -21.06 -9.08 -1.88
CA ALA A 206 -20.58 -10.00 -2.90
C ALA A 206 -21.66 -10.40 -3.91
N ALA A 207 -22.95 -10.26 -3.58
CA ALA A 207 -24.06 -10.55 -4.47
C ALA A 207 -24.49 -9.34 -5.33
N TRP A 208 -23.83 -8.18 -5.20
CA TRP A 208 -24.16 -6.99 -5.99
C TRP A 208 -23.72 -7.13 -7.45
N PRO A 209 -24.37 -6.43 -8.39
CA PRO A 209 -23.98 -6.46 -9.80
C PRO A 209 -22.50 -6.13 -10.00
N GLY A 210 -21.79 -7.03 -10.67
CA GLY A 210 -20.36 -6.91 -10.96
C GLY A 210 -19.44 -7.16 -9.76
N PHE A 211 -19.96 -7.64 -8.64
CA PHE A 211 -19.17 -8.09 -7.49
C PHE A 211 -19.14 -9.62 -7.41
N ASP A 212 -18.06 -10.10 -6.81
CA ASP A 212 -17.93 -11.42 -6.24
C ASP A 212 -17.34 -11.24 -4.83
N ARG A 213 -17.07 -12.35 -4.14
CA ARG A 213 -16.48 -12.31 -2.80
C ARG A 213 -15.15 -11.55 -2.78
N VAL A 214 -14.24 -11.84 -3.71
CA VAL A 214 -12.89 -11.24 -3.72
C VAL A 214 -12.97 -9.74 -3.99
N ARG A 215 -13.76 -9.32 -4.98
CA ARG A 215 -13.96 -7.90 -5.31
C ARG A 215 -14.62 -7.14 -4.16
N ALA A 216 -15.54 -7.77 -3.43
CA ALA A 216 -16.13 -7.19 -2.22
C ALA A 216 -15.09 -7.03 -1.11
N GLN A 217 -14.25 -8.04 -0.87
CA GLN A 217 -13.18 -7.95 0.13
C GLN A 217 -12.16 -6.88 -0.22
N ARG A 218 -11.75 -6.78 -1.49
CA ARG A 218 -10.85 -5.73 -1.99
C ARG A 218 -11.43 -4.33 -1.78
N LEU A 219 -12.71 -4.13 -2.12
CA LEU A 219 -13.42 -2.87 -1.86
C LEU A 219 -13.36 -2.49 -0.38
N LEU A 220 -13.68 -3.43 0.52
CA LEU A 220 -13.67 -3.18 1.96
C LEU A 220 -12.27 -2.88 2.50
N ASN A 221 -11.25 -3.62 2.06
CA ASN A 221 -9.86 -3.32 2.39
C ASN A 221 -9.47 -1.90 1.93
N GLY A 222 -9.83 -1.54 0.70
CA GLY A 222 -9.60 -0.20 0.14
C GLY A 222 -10.24 0.88 0.99
N LEU A 223 -11.52 0.74 1.32
CA LEU A 223 -12.24 1.70 2.16
C LEU A 223 -11.68 1.79 3.59
N TYR A 224 -11.26 0.66 4.17
CA TYR A 224 -10.61 0.63 5.48
C TYR A 224 -9.32 1.45 5.48
N LEU A 225 -8.46 1.25 4.47
CA LEU A 225 -7.20 2.00 4.34
C LEU A 225 -7.37 3.50 4.12
N GLN A 226 -8.53 3.93 3.60
CA GLN A 226 -8.88 5.35 3.48
C GLN A 226 -9.48 5.95 4.76
N ALA A 227 -9.56 5.18 5.85
CA ALA A 227 -10.34 5.54 7.06
C ALA A 227 -11.81 5.87 6.74
N ALA A 228 -12.35 5.27 5.67
CA ALA A 228 -13.69 5.52 5.16
C ALA A 228 -14.68 4.42 5.54
N LEU A 229 -14.25 3.37 6.26
CA LEU A 229 -15.05 2.21 6.60
C LEU A 229 -15.43 2.17 8.08
N LEU A 230 -16.72 2.08 8.37
CA LEU A 230 -17.25 1.65 9.66
C LEU A 230 -17.44 0.14 9.63
N VAL A 231 -17.00 -0.53 10.69
CA VAL A 231 -17.15 -1.97 10.89
C VAL A 231 -17.97 -2.18 12.16
N SER A 232 -19.10 -2.86 12.04
CA SER A 232 -19.94 -3.20 13.18
C SER A 232 -20.10 -4.71 13.30
N ARG A 233 -19.80 -5.24 14.50
CA ARG A 233 -19.89 -6.67 14.81
C ARG A 233 -21.22 -7.05 15.48
N THR A 234 -21.92 -6.07 16.05
CA THR A 234 -23.18 -6.25 16.79
C THR A 234 -24.41 -5.81 16.00
N HIS A 235 -24.23 -5.25 14.80
CA HIS A 235 -25.34 -4.84 13.95
C HIS A 235 -26.14 -6.07 13.49
N PRO A 236 -27.49 -6.01 13.38
CA PRO A 236 -28.29 -7.15 12.93
C PRO A 236 -27.81 -7.73 11.59
N ALA A 237 -27.43 -6.88 10.64
CA ALA A 237 -26.86 -7.32 9.36
C ALA A 237 -25.56 -8.15 9.49
N ALA A 238 -24.80 -8.00 10.58
CA ALA A 238 -23.57 -8.76 10.81
C ALA A 238 -23.89 -10.21 11.17
N THR A 239 -24.93 -10.44 11.97
CA THR A 239 -25.37 -11.77 12.42
C THR A 239 -26.40 -12.41 11.50
N ASN A 240 -26.86 -11.69 10.47
CA ASN A 240 -27.93 -12.14 9.60
C ASN A 240 -27.44 -13.17 8.56
N ASP A 241 -27.12 -14.36 9.03
CA ASP A 241 -27.10 -15.57 8.20
C ASP A 241 -28.51 -16.19 8.06
N GLY A 242 -29.59 -15.61 8.64
CA GLY A 242 -30.88 -16.30 8.75
C GLY A 242 -32.22 -15.54 8.90
N TRP A 243 -32.33 -14.20 8.85
CA TRP A 243 -33.62 -13.51 9.05
C TRP A 243 -34.08 -12.70 7.82
N ALA A 244 -34.27 -13.37 6.69
CA ALA A 244 -35.00 -12.82 5.54
C ALA A 244 -35.94 -13.84 4.86
N HIS A 245 -36.37 -14.88 5.58
CA HIS A 245 -37.54 -15.68 5.24
C HIS A 245 -38.43 -15.84 6.48
N ALA A 246 -39.08 -14.75 6.88
CA ALA A 246 -40.24 -14.83 7.76
C ALA A 246 -41.13 -13.61 7.50
N HIS A 247 -42.31 -13.92 6.95
CA HIS A 247 -43.55 -13.12 6.92
C HIS A 247 -43.87 -12.29 5.67
N HIS A 248 -44.75 -12.94 4.88
CA HIS A 248 -45.82 -12.46 3.99
C HIS A 248 -45.46 -11.84 2.64
#